data_AF-A0A971ZSV7-F1
#
_entry.id   AF-A0A971ZSV7-F1
#
_cell.length_a   1.000
_cell.length_b   1.000
_cell.length_c   1.000
_cell.angle_alpha   90.00
_cell.angle_beta   90.00
_cell.angle_gamma   90.00
#
_symmetry.space_group_name_H-M   'P 1'
#
loop_
_entity.id
_entity.type
_entity.pdbx_description
1 polymer ?
#
loop_
_entity_poly.entity_id
_entity_poly.type
_entity_poly.pdbx_seq_one_letter_code
_entity_poly.pdbx_strand_id
1 'polypeptide(L)'
;MTKRLRRLFSIFVFCSLFAARAALVSAESDSFVFETQHLKYVLGSDGTVREFVDKRDGRNCLQEGQTHYFCLLQKTSGRSDDFVDHGVHTGFNSHGSGREKVSFVSNRLERKGDHFVVSFCDTTSQMEHPVQLMLDIRVESNGIAMKVVSVTGDDFFSLGMAQSVLAAEDGDADPFAGTVMPLTINMTALEFCGRSQRLGGVIYRELGYDNAALMVLGAPASIMRDEMKAIAARLRKGEMPVHAAGGPFALDDPRNRGTYIITSTPIRREEVQSWCTHLSSFGVDQIYFHQGRPFRQGDFVFNQEYYPNGVSDFREVSREFNKHGITTGILTYAHFVHQDSRFVTPVPHKDLDVMRVFTLAGDLDEQATFVPVDESTADVSNVVGFAITNSVVLRIDDELIIFESASDDAPYGFTNCHRGAYGTRAVAHQKGTAVGHVTQRFGLFCSRPGSDLVREISRETARAYNEGGFGMIYLDALDGTSAMAKYREYVPYYDAFFVNEILKHTQTVPVMDYCFLWYPMS
;
A
#
# COMPACT_ATOMS: atom_id res chain seq x y z
N MET A 1 64.67 63.44 39.68
CA MET A 1 64.89 63.23 41.13
C MET A 1 64.34 61.85 41.49
N THR A 2 65.19 60.82 41.46
CA THR A 2 65.83 60.17 42.66
C THR A 2 64.83 59.33 43.47
N LYS A 3 64.63 58.05 43.15
CA LYS A 3 65.31 56.83 43.68
C LYS A 3 65.31 56.67 45.23
N ARG A 4 64.57 55.63 45.65
CA ARG A 4 64.89 54.54 46.64
C ARG A 4 65.06 54.85 48.13
N LEU A 5 64.27 54.15 48.98
CA LEU A 5 64.66 53.09 49.96
C LEU A 5 63.40 52.63 50.76
N ARG A 6 62.83 51.42 50.62
CA ARG A 6 63.14 50.08 51.20
C ARG A 6 63.17 49.94 52.73
N ARG A 7 62.16 49.23 53.29
CA ARG A 7 62.24 48.22 54.38
C ARG A 7 61.12 47.18 54.11
N LEU A 8 61.43 45.96 53.65
CA LEU A 8 61.74 44.74 54.41
C LEU A 8 60.54 44.19 55.20
N PHE A 9 59.85 43.20 54.63
CA PHE A 9 59.35 42.02 55.34
C PHE A 9 59.29 40.83 54.37
N SER A 10 60.02 39.78 54.71
CA SER A 10 60.02 38.48 54.01
C SER A 10 58.83 37.67 54.50
N ILE A 11 58.04 37.10 53.59
CA ILE A 11 57.02 36.09 53.92
C ILE A 11 57.38 34.80 53.18
N PHE A 12 57.50 33.74 53.98
CA PHE A 12 57.81 32.38 53.59
C PHE A 12 56.72 31.77 52.71
N VAL A 13 57.18 30.93 51.79
CA VAL A 13 56.41 29.97 50.99
C VAL A 13 55.77 28.92 51.90
N PHE A 14 54.48 28.64 51.71
CA PHE A 14 53.94 27.27 51.82
C PHE A 14 52.67 27.10 50.98
N CYS A 15 52.62 25.98 50.26
CA CYS A 15 51.64 25.59 49.27
C CYS A 15 50.21 25.44 49.81
N SER A 16 49.22 25.84 49.01
CA SER A 16 47.90 25.21 49.00
C SER A 16 47.33 25.22 47.58
N LEU A 17 47.03 24.01 47.10
CA LEU A 17 46.34 23.74 45.85
C LEU A 17 44.96 24.41 45.86
N PHE A 18 44.67 25.20 44.83
CA PHE A 18 43.30 25.45 44.41
C PHE A 18 43.09 24.84 43.03
N ALA A 19 42.35 23.74 43.02
CA ALA A 19 41.82 23.11 41.82
C ALA A 19 40.89 24.09 41.11
N ALA A 20 41.29 24.53 39.92
CA ALA A 20 40.35 25.08 38.97
C ALA A 20 39.40 23.95 38.58
N ARG A 21 38.09 24.15 38.81
CA ARG A 21 37.02 23.31 38.28
C ARG A 21 37.15 23.27 36.76
N ALA A 22 37.81 22.23 36.25
CA ALA A 22 37.50 21.72 34.93
C ALA A 22 36.02 21.33 34.98
N ALA A 23 35.18 22.07 34.26
CA ALA A 23 33.90 21.52 33.84
C ALA A 23 34.25 20.25 33.06
N LEU A 24 33.94 19.09 33.64
CA LEU A 24 33.88 17.85 32.88
C LEU A 24 32.87 18.09 31.76
N VAL A 25 33.38 18.33 30.55
CA VAL A 25 32.67 17.99 29.33
C VAL A 25 32.56 16.47 29.35
N SER A 26 31.46 15.97 29.90
CA SER A 26 31.06 14.58 29.74
C SER A 26 30.66 14.40 28.27
N ALA A 27 31.29 13.46 27.59
CA ALA A 27 31.04 13.15 26.19
C ALA A 27 29.57 12.72 25.97
N GLU A 28 28.81 13.55 25.26
CA GLU A 28 27.46 13.29 24.75
C GLU A 28 27.46 13.22 23.20
N SER A 29 28.61 12.93 22.57
CA SER A 29 28.83 13.16 21.12
C SER A 29 28.34 12.06 20.17
N ASP A 30 27.87 10.91 20.66
CA ASP A 30 27.79 9.70 19.81
C ASP A 30 26.35 9.24 19.50
N SER A 31 25.32 9.92 20.02
CA SER A 31 23.92 9.55 19.78
C SER A 31 22.95 10.75 19.81
N PHE A 32 21.76 10.54 19.25
CA PHE A 32 20.63 11.47 19.24
C PHE A 32 19.47 10.83 20.00
N VAL A 33 18.95 11.54 20.99
CA VAL A 33 17.89 11.05 21.89
C VAL A 33 16.59 11.76 21.59
N PHE A 34 15.52 10.99 21.40
CA PHE A 34 14.16 11.47 21.15
C PHE A 34 13.23 10.88 22.20
N GLU A 35 12.46 11.72 22.90
CA GLU A 35 11.63 11.27 24.01
C GLU A 35 10.19 11.76 23.89
N THR A 36 9.24 10.83 23.99
CA THR A 36 7.83 11.14 24.23
C THR A 36 7.52 10.99 25.72
N GLN A 37 6.23 11.04 26.08
CA GLN A 37 5.77 10.72 27.43
C GLN A 37 6.14 9.28 27.84
N HIS A 38 6.09 8.33 26.90
CA HIS A 38 6.20 6.89 27.18
C HIS A 38 7.46 6.23 26.61
N LEU A 39 8.02 6.78 25.53
CA LEU A 39 9.14 6.20 24.80
C LEU A 39 10.39 7.08 24.93
N LYS A 40 11.54 6.46 25.16
CA LYS A 40 12.85 7.02 24.81
C LYS A 40 13.44 6.23 23.63
N TYR A 41 13.74 6.92 22.55
CA TYR A 41 14.29 6.36 21.32
C TYR A 41 15.65 6.97 21.03
N VAL A 42 16.68 6.12 20.88
CA VAL A 42 18.07 6.57 20.75
C VAL A 42 18.66 6.09 19.44
N LEU A 43 19.13 7.02 18.63
CA LEU A 43 19.84 6.76 17.37
C LEU A 43 21.33 7.05 17.54
N GLY A 44 22.19 6.10 17.22
CA GLY A 44 23.64 6.29 17.18
C GLY A 44 24.08 7.12 15.98
N SER A 45 25.15 7.89 16.15
CA SER A 45 25.85 8.59 15.05
C SER A 45 26.42 7.63 14.00
N ASP A 46 26.52 6.33 14.31
CA ASP A 46 26.88 5.24 13.40
C ASP A 46 25.70 4.69 12.59
N GLY A 47 24.54 5.35 12.63
CA GLY A 47 23.36 4.94 11.86
C GLY A 47 22.63 3.73 12.42
N THR A 48 22.79 3.40 13.71
CA THR A 48 22.06 2.30 14.35
C THR A 48 21.01 2.80 15.35
N VAL A 49 19.97 2.00 15.58
CA VAL A 49 19.04 2.18 16.69
C VAL A 49 19.66 1.52 17.92
N ARG A 50 19.96 2.34 18.95
CA ARG A 50 20.64 1.88 20.16
C ARG A 50 19.66 1.47 21.25
N GLU A 51 18.59 2.24 21.40
CA GLU A 51 17.61 2.00 22.46
C GLU A 51 16.19 2.32 21.99
N PHE A 52 15.25 1.48 22.40
CA PHE A 52 13.81 1.71 22.32
C PHE A 52 13.24 1.38 23.70
N VAL A 53 13.14 2.37 24.56
CA VAL A 53 12.99 2.17 26.01
C VAL A 53 11.60 2.54 26.49
N ASP A 54 11.00 1.64 27.27
CA ASP A 54 9.84 1.95 28.09
C ASP A 54 10.27 2.85 29.26
N LYS A 55 9.77 4.09 29.30
CA LYS A 55 10.14 5.06 30.33
C LYS A 55 9.58 4.73 31.72
N ARG A 56 8.64 3.79 31.83
CA ARG A 56 8.03 3.38 33.12
C ARG A 56 9.02 2.61 33.99
N ASP A 57 9.82 1.74 33.38
CA ASP A 57 10.72 0.82 34.08
C ASP A 57 12.18 0.92 33.59
N GLY A 58 12.44 1.64 32.49
CA GLY A 58 13.77 1.79 31.89
C GLY A 58 14.20 0.60 31.03
N ARG A 59 13.31 -0.35 30.75
CA ARG A 59 13.62 -1.55 29.96
C ARG A 59 13.80 -1.20 28.49
N ASN A 60 14.91 -1.63 27.89
CA ASN A 60 15.13 -1.56 26.46
C ASN A 60 14.37 -2.72 25.79
N CYS A 61 13.44 -2.40 24.89
CA CYS A 61 12.58 -3.36 24.23
C CYS A 61 13.16 -3.88 22.90
N LEU A 62 14.36 -3.47 22.52
CA LEU A 62 15.04 -4.01 21.34
C LEU A 62 15.42 -5.48 21.55
N GLN A 63 15.30 -6.28 20.49
CA GLN A 63 15.74 -7.68 20.51
C GLN A 63 17.26 -7.77 20.58
N GLU A 64 17.78 -8.44 21.61
CA GLU A 64 19.22 -8.63 21.81
C GLU A 64 19.87 -9.54 20.74
N GLY A 65 21.20 -9.48 20.66
CA GLY A 65 22.00 -10.38 19.81
C GLY A 65 22.07 -9.98 18.34
N GLN A 66 21.58 -8.80 17.96
CA GLN A 66 21.67 -8.28 16.60
C GLN A 66 21.95 -6.76 16.57
N THR A 67 22.38 -6.27 15.41
CA THR A 67 22.50 -4.83 15.14
C THR A 67 21.22 -4.33 14.51
N HIS A 68 20.63 -3.28 15.08
CA HIS A 68 19.47 -2.61 14.52
C HIS A 68 19.92 -1.43 13.67
N TYR A 69 20.03 -1.60 12.35
CA TYR A 69 20.34 -0.49 11.45
C TYR A 69 19.11 0.41 11.30
N PHE A 70 19.29 1.72 11.43
CA PHE A 70 18.19 2.68 11.37
C PHE A 70 17.53 2.73 9.97
N CYS A 71 18.34 2.62 8.91
CA CYS A 71 17.87 2.59 7.53
C CYS A 71 18.48 1.44 6.74
N LEU A 72 17.72 0.98 5.74
CA LEU A 72 18.12 -0.05 4.78
C LEU A 72 17.89 0.48 3.36
N LEU A 73 18.90 0.42 2.50
CA LEU A 73 18.81 0.79 1.10
C LEU A 73 18.91 -0.48 0.25
N GLN A 74 18.07 -0.61 -0.78
CA GLN A 74 18.17 -1.73 -1.73
C GLN A 74 18.33 -1.22 -3.16
N LYS A 75 19.16 -1.91 -3.95
CA LYS A 75 19.27 -1.76 -5.41
C LYS A 75 18.97 -3.10 -6.07
N THR A 76 18.36 -3.08 -7.25
CA THR A 76 18.18 -4.30 -8.06
C THR A 76 19.50 -4.68 -8.74
N SER A 77 19.98 -5.90 -8.55
CA SER A 77 21.11 -6.49 -9.28
C SER A 77 20.60 -7.47 -10.32
N GLY A 78 20.51 -7.04 -11.58
CA GLY A 78 20.17 -7.93 -12.70
C GLY A 78 18.81 -8.64 -12.59
N ARG A 79 18.61 -9.64 -13.47
CA ARG A 79 17.41 -10.49 -13.55
C ARG A 79 17.72 -11.82 -12.84
N SER A 80 16.82 -12.33 -11.99
CA SER A 80 16.88 -13.71 -11.52
C SER A 80 15.89 -14.51 -12.36
N ASP A 81 16.35 -15.64 -12.91
CA ASP A 81 15.59 -16.47 -13.84
C ASP A 81 14.58 -17.41 -13.15
N ASP A 82 14.51 -17.38 -11.81
CA ASP A 82 13.72 -18.31 -10.99
C ASP A 82 12.52 -17.62 -10.32
N PHE A 83 11.59 -17.09 -11.11
CA PHE A 83 10.27 -16.71 -10.57
C PHE A 83 9.25 -17.81 -10.88
N VAL A 84 8.92 -18.58 -9.84
CA VAL A 84 7.74 -19.45 -9.84
C VAL A 84 6.69 -18.81 -8.92
N ASP A 85 5.55 -18.46 -9.50
CA ASP A 85 4.38 -17.96 -8.77
C ASP A 85 3.82 -19.06 -7.85
N HIS A 86 4.25 -19.07 -6.59
CA HIS A 86 3.61 -19.85 -5.54
C HIS A 86 2.54 -18.96 -4.89
N GLY A 87 1.32 -19.09 -5.41
CA GLY A 87 0.20 -18.20 -5.10
C GLY A 87 -0.04 -17.84 -3.63
N VAL A 88 -0.61 -16.64 -3.45
CA VAL A 88 -1.41 -16.00 -2.37
C VAL A 88 -1.22 -16.36 -0.86
N HIS A 89 -0.57 -17.45 -0.45
CA HIS A 89 -0.66 -17.95 0.93
C HIS A 89 0.63 -17.91 1.78
N THR A 90 1.74 -17.36 1.28
CA THR A 90 2.95 -17.19 2.10
C THR A 90 3.07 -15.74 2.55
N GLY A 91 3.22 -15.55 3.87
CA GLY A 91 3.26 -14.23 4.52
C GLY A 91 4.44 -13.35 4.09
N PHE A 92 4.63 -12.23 4.80
CA PHE A 92 5.64 -11.18 4.55
C PHE A 92 7.10 -11.62 4.29
N ASN A 93 7.43 -12.90 4.44
CA ASN A 93 8.77 -13.43 4.26
C ASN A 93 8.85 -14.25 2.97
N SER A 94 9.61 -13.74 1.99
CA SER A 94 9.91 -14.33 0.67
C SER A 94 8.65 -14.46 -0.20
N HIS A 95 8.54 -13.88 -1.39
CA HIS A 95 9.39 -14.06 -2.56
C HIS A 95 9.54 -12.72 -3.28
N GLY A 96 10.78 -12.30 -3.49
CA GLY A 96 11.10 -11.04 -4.14
C GLY A 96 10.66 -11.00 -5.60
N SER A 97 10.76 -9.82 -6.16
CA SER A 97 10.63 -9.39 -7.57
C SER A 97 11.20 -10.27 -8.71
N GLY A 98 11.64 -11.52 -8.48
CA GLY A 98 12.41 -12.31 -9.44
C GLY A 98 13.70 -11.59 -9.87
N ARG A 99 14.24 -10.73 -9.00
CA ARG A 99 15.48 -10.00 -9.23
C ARG A 99 16.30 -10.04 -7.96
N GLU A 100 17.57 -10.36 -8.10
CA GLU A 100 18.50 -10.27 -6.98
C GLU A 100 18.57 -8.81 -6.51
N LYS A 101 18.69 -8.61 -5.21
CA LYS A 101 18.77 -7.27 -4.61
C LYS A 101 19.99 -7.20 -3.72
N VAL A 102 20.78 -6.15 -3.92
CA VAL A 102 21.89 -5.83 -3.03
C VAL A 102 21.39 -4.83 -2.01
N SER A 103 21.69 -5.10 -0.73
CA SER A 103 21.26 -4.26 0.39
C SER A 103 22.46 -3.54 1.00
N PHE A 104 22.23 -2.30 1.41
CA PHE A 104 23.19 -1.42 2.07
C PHE A 104 22.56 -0.91 3.37
N VAL A 105 23.33 -0.82 4.44
CA VAL A 105 22.83 -0.43 5.76
C VAL A 105 23.31 0.96 6.13
N SER A 106 22.55 1.68 6.95
CA SER A 106 23.01 2.95 7.48
C SER A 106 24.25 2.78 8.36
N ASN A 107 25.28 3.56 8.10
CA ASN A 107 26.55 3.53 8.81
C ASN A 107 26.95 4.89 9.41
N ARG A 108 26.17 5.93 9.11
CA ARG A 108 26.36 7.26 9.68
C ARG A 108 25.04 8.01 9.74
N LEU A 109 24.84 8.71 10.85
CA LEU A 109 23.77 9.67 11.06
C LEU A 109 24.38 10.99 11.55
N GLU A 110 24.16 12.06 10.79
CA GLU A 110 24.70 13.39 11.09
C GLU A 110 23.59 14.41 11.17
N ARG A 111 23.67 15.35 12.12
CA ARG A 111 22.79 16.51 12.12
C ARG A 111 23.39 17.63 11.27
N LYS A 112 22.67 18.06 10.22
CA LYS A 112 23.04 19.19 9.34
C LYS A 112 21.94 20.25 9.41
N GLY A 113 22.17 21.28 10.24
CA GLY A 113 21.14 22.28 10.56
C GLY A 113 19.97 21.64 11.30
N ASP A 114 18.77 21.82 10.76
CA ASP A 114 17.52 21.27 11.31
C ASP A 114 17.18 19.86 10.78
N HIS A 115 18.06 19.29 9.94
CA HIS A 115 17.83 17.98 9.32
C HIS A 115 18.87 16.95 9.75
N PHE A 116 18.51 15.69 9.58
CA PHE A 116 19.36 14.53 9.79
C PHE A 116 19.74 13.92 8.44
N VAL A 117 21.02 13.62 8.26
CA VAL A 117 21.53 12.98 7.04
C VAL A 117 22.02 11.59 7.37
N VAL A 118 21.47 10.60 6.69
CA VAL A 118 21.84 9.19 6.78
C VAL A 118 22.73 8.84 5.58
N SER A 119 23.88 8.23 5.86
CA SER A 119 24.76 7.61 4.86
C SER A 119 24.70 6.09 4.97
N PHE A 120 25.03 5.41 3.87
CA PHE A 120 24.94 3.95 3.77
C PHE A 120 26.30 3.33 3.43
N CYS A 121 26.52 2.08 3.85
CA CYS A 121 27.62 1.27 3.38
C CYS A 121 27.17 -0.15 2.99
N ASP A 122 28.02 -0.81 2.21
CA ASP A 122 27.93 -2.24 1.97
C ASP A 122 28.25 -3.01 3.26
N THR A 123 27.37 -3.94 3.64
CA THR A 123 27.53 -4.74 4.87
C THR A 123 28.80 -5.60 4.87
N THR A 124 29.24 -6.04 3.69
CA THR A 124 30.38 -6.94 3.51
C THR A 124 31.67 -6.16 3.32
N SER A 125 31.69 -5.21 2.37
CA SER A 125 32.91 -4.48 2.01
C SER A 125 33.15 -3.24 2.88
N GLN A 126 32.13 -2.79 3.63
CA GLN A 126 32.14 -1.54 4.41
C GLN A 126 32.43 -0.28 3.57
N MET A 127 32.38 -0.39 2.24
CA MET A 127 32.54 0.75 1.35
C MET A 127 31.31 1.64 1.44
N GLU A 128 31.53 2.96 1.55
CA GLU A 128 30.46 3.95 1.52
C GLU A 128 29.72 3.88 0.18
N HIS A 129 28.39 3.94 0.26
CA HIS A 129 27.51 4.04 -0.87
C HIS A 129 27.17 5.52 -1.11
N PRO A 130 27.10 5.99 -2.37
CA PRO A 130 26.90 7.42 -2.69
C PRO A 130 25.51 7.97 -2.36
N VAL A 131 24.54 7.11 -2.05
CA VAL A 131 23.18 7.56 -1.68
C VAL A 131 23.19 8.17 -0.28
N GLN A 132 22.53 9.31 -0.13
CA GLN A 132 22.24 9.94 1.15
C GLN A 132 20.75 10.21 1.28
N LEU A 133 20.22 9.99 2.48
CA LEU A 133 18.84 10.30 2.84
C LEU A 133 18.83 11.46 3.84
N MET A 134 18.09 12.52 3.51
CA MET A 134 17.85 13.62 4.43
C MET A 134 16.45 13.49 5.04
N LEU A 135 16.39 13.53 6.38
CA LEU A 135 15.17 13.41 7.17
C LEU A 135 14.94 14.66 8.04
N ASP A 136 13.68 14.98 8.22
CA ASP A 136 13.18 15.81 9.31
C ASP A 136 12.65 14.87 10.40
N ILE A 137 13.19 14.95 11.61
CA ILE A 137 12.80 14.11 12.76
C ILE A 137 12.31 15.02 13.87
N ARG A 138 11.05 14.84 14.26
CA ARG A 138 10.38 15.69 15.26
C ARG A 138 9.71 14.85 16.33
N VAL A 139 9.92 15.23 17.58
CA VAL A 139 9.16 14.69 18.69
C VAL A 139 7.80 15.36 18.73
N GLU A 140 6.75 14.55 18.74
CA GLU A 140 5.36 14.97 18.94
C GLU A 140 4.78 14.31 20.18
N SER A 141 3.59 14.76 20.61
CA SER A 141 2.91 14.22 21.79
C SER A 141 2.67 12.72 21.73
N ASN A 142 2.37 12.19 20.55
CA ASN A 142 1.93 10.80 20.36
C ASN A 142 3.01 9.91 19.72
N GLY A 143 4.21 10.44 19.45
CA GLY A 143 5.25 9.69 18.75
C GLY A 143 6.40 10.55 18.24
N ILE A 144 7.30 9.92 17.48
CA ILE A 144 8.42 10.59 16.81
C ILE A 144 8.15 10.55 15.30
N ALA A 145 7.84 11.71 14.73
CA ALA A 145 7.56 11.88 13.32
C ALA A 145 8.86 11.92 12.52
N MET A 146 8.91 11.21 11.41
CA MET A 146 10.04 11.19 10.48
C MET A 146 9.53 11.44 9.07
N LYS A 147 10.11 12.43 8.40
CA LYS A 147 9.73 12.80 7.04
C LYS A 147 10.96 12.86 6.14
N VAL A 148 10.84 12.29 4.95
CA VAL A 148 11.82 12.43 3.87
C VAL A 148 11.82 13.85 3.35
N VAL A 149 12.99 14.50 3.43
CA VAL A 149 13.25 15.83 2.86
C VAL A 149 13.82 15.68 1.44
N SER A 150 14.81 14.81 1.26
CA SER A 150 15.40 14.51 -0.04
C SER A 150 16.19 13.21 -0.02
N VAL A 151 16.35 12.60 -1.19
CA VAL A 151 17.33 11.54 -1.45
C VAL A 151 18.29 12.03 -2.53
N THR A 152 19.59 11.93 -2.29
CA THR A 152 20.64 12.37 -3.24
C THR A 152 21.61 11.25 -3.53
N GLY A 153 22.29 11.29 -4.69
CA GLY A 153 23.27 10.27 -5.10
C GLY A 153 22.73 9.36 -6.21
N ASP A 154 23.09 8.09 -6.15
CA ASP A 154 22.67 7.07 -7.13
C ASP A 154 21.18 6.73 -7.06
N ASP A 155 20.68 6.08 -8.11
CA ASP A 155 19.34 5.50 -8.11
C ASP A 155 19.22 4.30 -7.14
N PHE A 156 18.00 4.03 -6.71
CA PHE A 156 17.69 2.95 -5.76
C PHE A 156 16.38 2.26 -6.10
N PHE A 157 16.17 1.07 -5.53
CA PHE A 157 14.90 0.34 -5.64
C PHE A 157 13.96 0.71 -4.49
N SER A 158 14.43 0.51 -3.25
CA SER A 158 13.69 0.82 -2.03
C SER A 158 14.59 1.42 -0.96
N LEU A 159 13.98 2.18 -0.06
CA LEU A 159 14.62 2.71 1.13
C LEU A 159 13.71 2.47 2.33
N GLY A 160 14.22 1.78 3.33
CA GLY A 160 13.60 1.59 4.62
C GLY A 160 14.15 2.57 5.66
N MET A 161 13.31 3.03 6.57
CA MET A 161 13.68 3.92 7.68
C MET A 161 12.97 3.53 8.97
N ALA A 162 13.51 3.99 10.11
CA ALA A 162 13.06 3.65 11.45
C ALA A 162 13.03 2.12 11.70
N GLN A 163 14.02 1.40 11.15
CA GLN A 163 14.07 -0.05 11.26
C GLN A 163 14.63 -0.50 12.60
N SER A 164 13.88 -1.37 13.28
CA SER A 164 14.34 -2.09 14.46
C SER A 164 13.47 -3.32 14.69
N VAL A 165 13.95 -4.24 15.53
CA VAL A 165 13.17 -5.41 15.93
C VAL A 165 13.02 -5.37 17.43
N LEU A 166 11.78 -5.47 17.90
CA LEU A 166 11.47 -5.52 19.33
C LEU A 166 11.54 -6.97 19.81
N ALA A 167 11.98 -7.15 21.05
CA ALA A 167 11.89 -8.42 21.74
C ALA A 167 10.42 -8.86 21.88
N ALA A 168 10.19 -10.17 21.91
CA ALA A 168 8.86 -10.71 22.18
C ALA A 168 8.37 -10.26 23.56
N GLU A 169 7.06 -10.04 23.71
CA GLU A 169 6.46 -9.64 24.98
C GLU A 169 6.48 -10.81 25.98
N ASP A 170 6.95 -10.57 27.20
CA ASP A 170 7.13 -11.59 28.25
C ASP A 170 5.82 -12.01 28.97
N GLY A 171 4.67 -11.73 28.37
CA GLY A 171 3.36 -12.09 28.94
C GLY A 171 2.85 -11.16 30.04
N ASP A 172 3.41 -9.94 30.16
CA ASP A 172 2.91 -8.91 31.06
C ASP A 172 1.43 -8.56 30.81
N ALA A 173 0.74 -8.09 31.86
CA ALA A 173 -0.66 -7.68 31.75
C ALA A 173 -0.87 -6.43 30.88
N ASP A 174 0.14 -5.54 30.83
CA ASP A 174 0.14 -4.32 30.00
C ASP A 174 1.54 -4.08 29.40
N PRO A 175 1.95 -4.92 28.43
CA PRO A 175 3.28 -4.87 27.86
C PRO A 175 3.51 -3.55 27.12
N PHE A 176 4.76 -3.12 27.07
CA PHE A 176 5.13 -2.00 26.23
C PHE A 176 5.18 -2.45 24.77
N ALA A 177 4.35 -1.83 23.94
CA ALA A 177 4.28 -2.11 22.52
C ALA A 177 4.96 -0.98 21.73
N GLY A 178 5.52 -1.32 20.58
CA GLY A 178 5.96 -0.36 19.59
C GLY A 178 5.29 -0.60 18.25
N THR A 179 5.13 0.47 17.47
CA THR A 179 4.62 0.37 16.11
C THR A 179 5.07 1.56 15.26
N VAL A 180 4.98 1.40 13.94
CA VAL A 180 5.24 2.46 12.97
C VAL A 180 4.00 2.71 12.14
N MET A 181 3.49 3.93 12.20
CA MET A 181 2.33 4.35 11.41
C MET A 181 2.79 5.18 10.21
N PRO A 182 2.52 4.74 8.97
CA PRO A 182 2.62 5.60 7.79
C PRO A 182 1.78 6.87 7.96
N LEU A 183 2.34 8.01 7.59
CA LEU A 183 1.64 9.30 7.54
C LEU A 183 1.34 9.75 6.10
N THR A 184 1.91 9.05 5.13
CA THR A 184 1.69 9.27 3.70
C THR A 184 1.52 7.94 2.97
N ILE A 185 0.72 7.95 1.91
CA ILE A 185 0.32 6.71 1.22
C ILE A 185 1.47 5.99 0.53
N ASN A 186 2.51 6.72 0.14
CA ASN A 186 3.73 6.19 -0.46
C ASN A 186 4.71 5.56 0.54
N MET A 187 4.33 5.47 1.81
CA MET A 187 5.05 4.75 2.85
C MET A 187 4.31 3.47 3.20
N THR A 188 5.00 2.33 3.14
CA THR A 188 4.47 1.04 3.57
C THR A 188 5.14 0.64 4.88
N ALA A 189 4.38 0.47 5.97
CA ALA A 189 4.94 -0.07 7.21
C ALA A 189 5.31 -1.55 7.04
N LEU A 190 6.35 -1.99 7.75
CA LEU A 190 6.86 -3.37 7.65
C LEU A 190 5.90 -4.41 8.23
N GLU A 191 5.05 -4.00 9.18
CA GLU A 191 4.03 -4.83 9.82
C GLU A 191 2.75 -4.02 10.05
N PHE A 192 1.65 -4.72 10.32
CA PHE A 192 0.38 -4.10 10.71
C PHE A 192 0.56 -3.26 11.99
N CYS A 193 -0.12 -2.11 12.04
CA CYS A 193 0.05 -1.17 13.13
C CYS A 193 -0.57 -1.70 14.44
N GLY A 194 0.06 -1.38 15.58
CA GLY A 194 -0.46 -1.62 16.94
C GLY A 194 0.21 -2.78 17.71
N ARG A 195 0.64 -3.85 17.05
CA ARG A 195 1.39 -4.95 17.66
C ARG A 195 2.53 -5.39 16.75
N SER A 196 3.49 -4.50 16.55
CA SER A 196 4.62 -4.73 15.64
C SER A 196 5.82 -5.25 16.43
N GLN A 197 6.45 -6.32 15.95
CA GLN A 197 7.80 -6.70 16.36
C GLN A 197 8.84 -6.05 15.44
N ARG A 198 8.57 -5.98 14.13
CA ARG A 198 9.45 -5.29 13.17
C ARG A 198 8.93 -3.89 12.94
N LEU A 199 9.66 -2.92 13.47
CA LEU A 199 9.41 -1.51 13.23
C LEU A 199 10.06 -1.09 11.91
N GLY A 200 9.40 -0.16 11.23
CA GLY A 200 9.96 0.54 10.08
C GLY A 200 8.91 0.82 9.02
N GLY A 201 9.27 1.73 8.13
CA GLY A 201 8.55 1.98 6.89
C GLY A 201 9.48 1.89 5.69
N VAL A 202 8.95 1.50 4.54
CA VAL A 202 9.66 1.41 3.28
C VAL A 202 8.99 2.28 2.23
N ILE A 203 9.83 2.97 1.47
CA ILE A 203 9.48 3.74 0.28
C ILE A 203 10.12 3.07 -0.95
N TYR A 204 9.46 3.20 -2.09
CA TYR A 204 9.96 2.66 -3.36
C TYR A 204 10.17 3.78 -4.36
N ARG A 205 11.30 3.70 -5.09
CA ARG A 205 11.71 4.73 -6.05
C ARG A 205 10.63 5.01 -7.10
N GLU A 206 10.03 3.95 -7.63
CA GLU A 206 9.04 3.99 -8.72
C GLU A 206 7.67 4.52 -8.27
N LEU A 207 7.31 4.29 -7.00
CA LEU A 207 6.05 4.77 -6.42
C LEU A 207 6.13 6.22 -5.91
N GLY A 208 7.34 6.79 -5.90
CA GLY A 208 7.63 8.15 -5.45
C GLY A 208 7.82 8.22 -3.93
N TYR A 209 8.80 9.01 -3.51
CA TYR A 209 9.18 9.15 -2.10
C TYR A 209 9.07 10.58 -1.57
N ASP A 210 8.59 11.50 -2.40
CA ASP A 210 8.44 12.90 -2.02
C ASP A 210 7.50 13.02 -0.83
N ASN A 211 7.95 13.78 0.18
CA ASN A 211 7.25 13.99 1.44
C ASN A 211 6.91 12.71 2.22
N ALA A 212 7.48 11.55 1.87
CA ALA A 212 7.15 10.30 2.52
C ALA A 212 7.41 10.41 4.02
N ALA A 213 6.44 10.02 4.84
CA ALA A 213 6.51 10.20 6.28
C ALA A 213 5.92 9.03 7.05
N LEU A 214 6.45 8.83 8.25
CA LEU A 214 5.96 7.86 9.22
C LEU A 214 6.06 8.45 10.64
N MET A 215 5.37 7.79 11.57
CA MET A 215 5.46 8.05 13.00
C MET A 215 5.96 6.77 13.69
N VAL A 216 6.99 6.89 14.53
CA VAL A 216 7.39 5.82 15.46
C VAL A 216 6.66 6.03 16.77
N LEU A 217 5.95 5.01 17.24
CA LEU A 217 5.21 5.03 18.50
C LEU A 217 5.75 3.95 19.44
N GLY A 218 5.82 4.29 20.72
CA GLY A 218 6.05 3.35 21.82
C GLY A 218 5.18 3.73 23.00
N ALA A 219 4.32 2.81 23.45
CA ALA A 219 3.37 3.04 24.52
C ALA A 219 2.93 1.72 25.17
N PRO A 220 2.40 1.76 26.40
CA PRO A 220 1.67 0.63 26.96
C PRO A 220 0.56 0.12 26.02
N ALA A 221 0.40 -1.20 25.92
CA ALA A 221 -0.61 -1.83 25.08
C ALA A 221 -2.03 -1.32 25.38
N SER A 222 -2.32 -1.00 26.65
CA SER A 222 -3.59 -0.47 27.13
C SER A 222 -4.00 0.87 26.50
N ILE A 223 -3.03 1.71 26.09
CA ILE A 223 -3.28 3.02 25.49
C ILE A 223 -2.87 3.12 24.02
N MET A 224 -2.13 2.15 23.49
CA MET A 224 -1.61 2.15 22.12
C MET A 224 -2.69 2.47 21.07
N ARG A 225 -3.89 1.87 21.20
CA ARG A 225 -5.00 2.13 20.26
C ARG A 225 -5.43 3.60 20.28
N ASP A 226 -5.51 4.23 21.44
CA ASP A 226 -5.96 5.61 21.56
C ASP A 226 -4.89 6.60 21.06
N GLU A 227 -3.61 6.28 21.25
CA GLU A 227 -2.48 6.99 20.60
C GLU A 227 -2.57 6.91 19.08
N MET A 228 -2.83 5.72 18.53
CA MET A 228 -3.03 5.53 17.09
C MET A 228 -4.23 6.32 16.57
N LYS A 229 -5.35 6.36 17.29
CA LYS A 229 -6.51 7.19 16.94
C LYS A 229 -6.16 8.68 16.91
N ALA A 230 -5.38 9.16 17.87
CA ALA A 230 -4.97 10.57 17.94
C ALA A 230 -4.13 10.99 16.73
N ILE A 231 -3.30 10.09 16.19
CA ILE A 231 -2.54 10.31 14.95
C ILE A 231 -3.47 10.22 13.74
N ALA A 232 -4.26 9.14 13.66
CA ALA A 232 -5.18 8.88 12.56
C ALA A 232 -6.21 10.02 12.36
N ALA A 233 -6.68 10.64 13.44
CA ALA A 233 -7.62 11.77 13.41
C ALA A 233 -7.06 13.05 12.76
N ARG A 234 -5.73 13.15 12.58
CA ARG A 234 -5.07 14.29 11.92
C ARG A 234 -5.03 14.15 10.40
N LEU A 235 -5.17 12.92 9.90
CA LEU A 235 -5.14 12.63 8.47
C LEU A 235 -6.45 13.09 7.85
N ARG A 236 -6.36 13.86 6.77
CA ARG A 236 -7.55 14.32 6.06
C ARG A 236 -8.02 13.25 5.08
N LYS A 237 -9.32 13.27 4.82
CA LYS A 237 -9.94 12.47 3.78
C LYS A 237 -9.19 12.62 2.46
N GLY A 238 -8.70 11.51 1.92
CA GLY A 238 -7.94 11.49 0.67
C GLY A 238 -6.42 11.55 0.81
N GLU A 239 -5.89 11.72 2.01
CA GLU A 239 -4.44 11.61 2.26
C GLU A 239 -4.03 10.16 2.49
N MET A 240 -4.87 9.39 3.17
CA MET A 240 -4.62 8.02 3.62
C MET A 240 -5.92 7.20 3.63
N PRO A 241 -5.86 5.87 3.48
CA PRO A 241 -7.04 4.99 3.55
C PRO A 241 -7.53 4.80 4.99
N VAL A 242 -7.74 5.88 5.73
CA VAL A 242 -8.12 5.89 7.14
C VAL A 242 -9.45 6.63 7.28
N HIS A 243 -10.41 6.04 8.00
CA HIS A 243 -11.71 6.66 8.26
C HIS A 243 -12.26 6.27 9.64
N ALA A 244 -13.33 6.94 10.07
CA ALA A 244 -13.90 6.83 11.42
C ALA A 244 -14.51 5.46 11.79
N ALA A 245 -14.47 4.48 10.89
CA ALA A 245 -14.91 3.10 11.13
C ALA A 245 -13.86 2.06 10.72
N GLY A 246 -12.63 2.49 10.39
CA GLY A 246 -11.52 1.63 9.94
C GLY A 246 -10.25 1.85 10.76
N GLY A 247 -9.23 1.03 10.53
CA GLY A 247 -7.98 1.05 11.28
C GLY A 247 -8.18 1.10 12.81
N PRO A 248 -7.53 2.02 13.56
CA PRO A 248 -7.64 2.08 15.02
C PRO A 248 -9.04 2.43 15.55
N PHE A 249 -9.93 2.97 14.70
CA PHE A 249 -11.32 3.26 15.05
C PHE A 249 -12.24 2.04 14.91
N ALA A 250 -11.79 0.97 14.24
CA ALA A 250 -12.66 -0.14 13.87
C ALA A 250 -13.36 -0.80 15.07
N LEU A 251 -12.68 -0.93 16.22
CA LEU A 251 -13.25 -1.53 17.42
C LEU A 251 -14.34 -0.67 18.08
N ASP A 252 -14.44 0.63 17.77
CA ASP A 252 -15.42 1.54 18.36
C ASP A 252 -16.74 1.56 17.57
N ASP A 253 -16.73 1.14 16.29
CA ASP A 253 -17.95 1.04 15.48
C ASP A 253 -18.57 -0.37 15.63
N PRO A 254 -19.77 -0.51 16.24
CA PRO A 254 -20.39 -1.81 16.43
C PRO A 254 -20.73 -2.51 15.12
N ARG A 255 -20.90 -1.78 14.00
CA ARG A 255 -21.19 -2.37 12.70
C ARG A 255 -20.05 -3.25 12.18
N ASN A 256 -18.82 -3.04 12.63
CA ASN A 256 -17.67 -3.92 12.30
C ASN A 256 -17.76 -5.31 12.94
N ARG A 257 -18.75 -5.56 13.81
CA ARG A 257 -19.00 -6.87 14.42
C ARG A 257 -20.33 -7.49 13.95
N GLY A 258 -20.97 -6.88 12.95
CA GLY A 258 -22.23 -7.37 12.40
C GLY A 258 -22.05 -8.71 11.69
N THR A 259 -23.12 -9.50 11.67
CA THR A 259 -23.15 -10.77 10.97
C THR A 259 -23.74 -10.54 9.59
N TYR A 260 -23.00 -10.85 8.54
CA TYR A 260 -23.44 -10.62 7.17
C TYR A 260 -23.65 -11.91 6.37
N ILE A 261 -24.47 -11.80 5.33
CA ILE A 261 -24.48 -12.75 4.20
C ILE A 261 -24.06 -12.05 2.92
N ILE A 262 -23.63 -12.83 1.93
CA ILE A 262 -23.38 -12.37 0.56
C ILE A 262 -24.46 -12.97 -0.35
N THR A 263 -25.10 -12.14 -1.17
CA THR A 263 -26.05 -12.58 -2.19
C THR A 263 -25.60 -12.16 -3.59
N SER A 264 -25.63 -13.10 -4.53
CA SER A 264 -25.53 -12.84 -5.96
C SER A 264 -26.91 -12.72 -6.62
N THR A 265 -27.98 -12.88 -5.85
CA THR A 265 -29.36 -12.76 -6.31
C THR A 265 -29.85 -11.33 -6.05
N PRO A 266 -30.30 -10.59 -7.09
CA PRO A 266 -30.93 -9.29 -6.88
C PRO A 266 -32.23 -9.46 -6.09
N ILE A 267 -32.56 -8.46 -5.28
CA ILE A 267 -33.75 -8.44 -4.42
C ILE A 267 -34.57 -7.21 -4.80
N ARG A 268 -35.87 -7.39 -5.08
CA ARG A 268 -36.81 -6.30 -5.31
C ARG A 268 -37.34 -5.77 -3.99
N ARG A 269 -37.82 -4.53 -4.00
CA ARG A 269 -38.30 -3.83 -2.81
C ARG A 269 -39.41 -4.61 -2.09
N GLU A 270 -40.34 -5.21 -2.83
CA GLU A 270 -41.45 -6.00 -2.30
C GLU A 270 -41.02 -7.31 -1.63
N GLU A 271 -39.81 -7.81 -1.93
CA GLU A 271 -39.27 -9.05 -1.37
C GLU A 271 -38.54 -8.81 -0.05
N VAL A 272 -38.11 -7.57 0.22
CA VAL A 272 -37.25 -7.21 1.36
C VAL A 272 -37.81 -7.69 2.70
N GLN A 273 -39.11 -7.52 2.96
CA GLN A 273 -39.74 -7.94 4.22
C GLN A 273 -39.55 -9.44 4.49
N SER A 274 -39.68 -10.28 3.45
CA SER A 274 -39.51 -11.73 3.56
C SER A 274 -38.05 -12.07 3.88
N TRP A 275 -37.11 -11.43 3.18
CA TRP A 275 -35.69 -11.55 3.45
C TRP A 275 -35.34 -11.14 4.88
N CYS A 276 -35.77 -9.97 5.33
CA CYS A 276 -35.52 -9.47 6.69
C CYS A 276 -36.03 -10.44 7.77
N THR A 277 -37.18 -11.08 7.53
CA THR A 277 -37.75 -12.07 8.46
C THR A 277 -36.83 -13.28 8.60
N HIS A 278 -36.30 -13.80 7.49
CA HIS A 278 -35.35 -14.91 7.52
C HIS A 278 -34.00 -14.51 8.12
N LEU A 279 -33.42 -13.38 7.69
CA LEU A 279 -32.11 -12.92 8.17
C LEU A 279 -32.12 -12.68 9.69
N SER A 280 -33.16 -12.02 10.20
CA SER A 280 -33.32 -11.77 11.64
C SER A 280 -33.39 -13.08 12.46
N SER A 281 -33.94 -14.16 11.90
CA SER A 281 -33.99 -15.46 12.58
C SER A 281 -32.62 -16.11 12.81
N PHE A 282 -31.60 -15.68 12.06
CA PHE A 282 -30.20 -16.11 12.20
C PHE A 282 -29.32 -15.06 12.88
N GLY A 283 -29.88 -13.93 13.33
CA GLY A 283 -29.12 -12.82 13.88
C GLY A 283 -28.27 -12.07 12.84
N VAL A 284 -28.62 -12.19 11.56
CA VAL A 284 -27.95 -11.47 10.46
C VAL A 284 -28.51 -10.05 10.39
N ASP A 285 -27.63 -9.06 10.53
CA ASP A 285 -27.94 -7.62 10.49
C ASP A 285 -27.29 -6.90 9.30
N GLN A 286 -26.65 -7.66 8.40
CA GLN A 286 -25.92 -7.14 7.26
C GLN A 286 -26.10 -8.01 6.01
N ILE A 287 -26.16 -7.39 4.83
CA ILE A 287 -26.24 -8.10 3.54
C ILE A 287 -25.39 -7.41 2.49
N TYR A 288 -24.48 -8.15 1.88
CA TYR A 288 -23.71 -7.70 0.73
C TYR A 288 -24.34 -8.16 -0.58
N PHE A 289 -24.52 -7.22 -1.51
CA PHE A 289 -24.89 -7.52 -2.88
C PHE A 289 -23.62 -7.65 -3.70
N HIS A 290 -23.34 -8.87 -4.14
CA HIS A 290 -22.20 -9.20 -4.97
C HIS A 290 -22.38 -8.66 -6.38
N GLN A 291 -21.30 -8.17 -6.99
CA GLN A 291 -21.25 -7.80 -8.41
C GLN A 291 -21.70 -8.96 -9.32
N GLY A 292 -22.13 -8.66 -10.54
CA GLY A 292 -22.66 -9.64 -11.49
C GLY A 292 -24.14 -9.41 -11.73
N ARG A 293 -25.00 -10.26 -11.18
CA ARG A 293 -26.45 -10.18 -11.49
C ARG A 293 -27.13 -8.93 -10.91
N PRO A 294 -26.86 -8.44 -9.68
CA PRO A 294 -27.47 -7.21 -9.16
C PRO A 294 -27.00 -5.94 -9.88
N PHE A 295 -25.70 -5.86 -10.17
CA PHE A 295 -25.08 -4.77 -10.89
C PHE A 295 -23.79 -5.23 -11.57
N ARG A 296 -23.46 -4.59 -12.69
CA ARG A 296 -22.26 -4.89 -13.47
C ARG A 296 -21.00 -4.29 -12.83
N GLN A 297 -19.93 -5.08 -12.77
CA GLN A 297 -18.64 -4.64 -12.22
C GLN A 297 -17.95 -3.58 -13.11
N GLY A 298 -17.32 -2.60 -12.47
CA GLY A 298 -16.58 -1.51 -13.11
C GLY A 298 -17.40 -0.23 -13.24
N ASP A 299 -18.52 -0.27 -13.98
CA ASP A 299 -19.38 0.91 -14.20
C ASP A 299 -20.68 0.92 -13.36
N PHE A 300 -20.93 -0.15 -12.60
CA PHE A 300 -22.03 -0.27 -11.64
C PHE A 300 -23.40 0.05 -12.24
N VAL A 301 -23.62 -0.43 -13.47
CA VAL A 301 -24.96 -0.44 -14.07
C VAL A 301 -25.78 -1.53 -13.40
N PHE A 302 -26.86 -1.13 -12.72
CA PHE A 302 -27.77 -2.03 -12.03
C PHE A 302 -28.67 -2.78 -13.02
N ASN A 303 -29.02 -4.00 -12.67
CA ASN A 303 -29.81 -4.88 -13.52
C ASN A 303 -31.22 -4.31 -13.78
N GLN A 304 -31.50 -4.00 -15.05
CA GLN A 304 -32.75 -3.33 -15.46
C GLN A 304 -34.01 -4.19 -15.29
N GLU A 305 -33.90 -5.52 -15.19
CA GLU A 305 -35.05 -6.41 -14.93
C GLU A 305 -35.55 -6.27 -13.48
N TYR A 306 -34.64 -5.99 -12.55
CA TYR A 306 -34.93 -5.83 -11.11
C TYR A 306 -35.00 -4.37 -10.69
N TYR A 307 -34.23 -3.51 -11.37
CA TYR A 307 -34.06 -2.10 -11.09
C TYR A 307 -34.22 -1.30 -12.40
N PRO A 308 -35.45 -1.15 -12.94
CA PRO A 308 -35.68 -0.45 -14.21
C PRO A 308 -35.15 0.99 -14.26
N ASN A 309 -35.12 1.70 -13.12
CA ASN A 309 -34.53 3.03 -12.98
C ASN A 309 -33.09 2.99 -12.44
N GLY A 310 -32.47 1.81 -12.44
CA GLY A 310 -31.10 1.58 -11.98
C GLY A 310 -30.92 1.80 -10.48
N VAL A 311 -29.84 2.46 -10.11
CA VAL A 311 -29.42 2.64 -8.71
C VAL A 311 -30.48 3.33 -7.83
N SER A 312 -31.38 4.13 -8.41
CA SER A 312 -32.46 4.76 -7.64
C SER A 312 -33.47 3.77 -7.09
N ASP A 313 -33.77 2.69 -7.82
CA ASP A 313 -34.64 1.63 -7.33
C ASP A 313 -33.92 0.83 -6.24
N PHE A 314 -32.62 0.57 -6.43
CA PHE A 314 -31.80 -0.10 -5.43
C PHE A 314 -31.73 0.71 -4.12
N ARG A 315 -31.66 2.03 -4.19
CA ARG A 315 -31.74 2.89 -3.00
C ARG A 315 -33.02 2.66 -2.18
N GLU A 316 -34.14 2.42 -2.84
CA GLU A 316 -35.39 2.09 -2.16
C GLU A 316 -35.35 0.70 -1.52
N VAL A 317 -34.64 -0.26 -2.11
CA VAL A 317 -34.32 -1.56 -1.50
C VAL A 317 -33.48 -1.37 -0.23
N SER A 318 -32.37 -0.62 -0.30
CA SER A 318 -31.53 -0.31 0.86
C SER A 318 -32.33 0.39 1.96
N ARG A 319 -33.17 1.37 1.61
CA ARG A 319 -34.04 2.05 2.59
C ARG A 319 -34.99 1.09 3.28
N GLU A 320 -35.56 0.13 2.55
CA GLU A 320 -36.46 -0.85 3.13
C GLU A 320 -35.71 -1.81 4.07
N PHE A 321 -34.53 -2.31 3.70
CA PHE A 321 -33.69 -3.11 4.60
C PHE A 321 -33.33 -2.35 5.89
N ASN A 322 -32.95 -1.08 5.77
CA ASN A 322 -32.60 -0.24 6.92
C ASN A 322 -33.78 -0.06 7.90
N LYS A 323 -35.04 -0.02 7.45
CA LYS A 323 -36.21 0.01 8.35
C LYS A 323 -36.32 -1.24 9.23
N HIS A 324 -35.73 -2.35 8.80
CA HIS A 324 -35.65 -3.60 9.54
C HIS A 324 -34.34 -3.79 10.30
N GLY A 325 -33.49 -2.76 10.38
CA GLY A 325 -32.21 -2.83 11.07
C GLY A 325 -31.13 -3.63 10.32
N ILE A 326 -31.33 -3.93 9.04
CA ILE A 326 -30.33 -4.62 8.20
C ILE A 326 -29.60 -3.61 7.33
N THR A 327 -28.27 -3.59 7.42
CA THR A 327 -27.42 -2.71 6.60
C THR A 327 -27.08 -3.38 5.28
N THR A 328 -27.25 -2.67 4.16
CA THR A 328 -26.84 -3.16 2.84
C THR A 328 -25.39 -2.77 2.53
N GLY A 329 -24.66 -3.67 1.89
CA GLY A 329 -23.29 -3.47 1.42
C GLY A 329 -23.15 -3.72 -0.06
N ILE A 330 -22.25 -2.97 -0.70
CA ILE A 330 -21.85 -3.21 -2.09
C ILE A 330 -20.59 -4.08 -2.08
N LEU A 331 -20.65 -5.26 -2.72
CA LEU A 331 -19.49 -6.15 -2.84
C LEU A 331 -19.02 -6.17 -4.29
N THR A 332 -17.80 -5.71 -4.49
CA THR A 332 -17.19 -5.47 -5.81
C THR A 332 -16.00 -6.38 -6.04
N TYR A 333 -15.67 -6.70 -7.28
CA TYR A 333 -14.35 -7.22 -7.64
C TYR A 333 -13.42 -6.04 -7.87
N ALA A 334 -13.03 -5.39 -6.77
CA ALA A 334 -12.18 -4.21 -6.66
C ALA A 334 -12.18 -3.32 -7.93
N HIS A 335 -11.02 -3.19 -8.56
CA HIS A 335 -10.77 -2.39 -9.76
C HIS A 335 -10.91 -3.16 -11.09
N PHE A 336 -11.54 -4.34 -11.09
CA PHE A 336 -11.75 -5.11 -12.32
C PHE A 336 -12.92 -4.56 -13.15
N VAL A 337 -12.94 -4.90 -14.43
CA VAL A 337 -13.87 -4.35 -15.42
C VAL A 337 -14.58 -5.47 -16.18
N HIS A 338 -15.92 -5.43 -16.15
CA HIS A 338 -16.74 -6.34 -16.94
C HIS A 338 -16.62 -6.05 -18.44
N GLN A 339 -16.67 -7.07 -19.29
CA GLN A 339 -16.51 -6.94 -20.74
C GLN A 339 -17.56 -6.04 -21.42
N ASP A 340 -18.77 -5.97 -20.87
CA ASP A 340 -19.83 -5.08 -21.35
C ASP A 340 -19.81 -3.67 -20.71
N SER A 341 -18.80 -3.38 -19.89
CA SER A 341 -18.64 -2.06 -19.25
C SER A 341 -18.36 -0.98 -20.29
N ARG A 342 -18.79 0.25 -20.00
CA ARG A 342 -18.41 1.44 -20.80
C ARG A 342 -16.90 1.68 -20.88
N PHE A 343 -16.11 1.05 -20.01
CA PHE A 343 -14.64 1.09 -20.06
C PHE A 343 -14.04 0.11 -21.08
N VAL A 344 -14.85 -0.72 -21.73
CA VAL A 344 -14.41 -1.68 -22.75
C VAL A 344 -15.03 -1.35 -24.11
N THR A 345 -16.29 -0.92 -24.13
CA THR A 345 -17.08 -0.77 -25.37
C THR A 345 -17.76 0.60 -25.47
N PRO A 346 -17.85 1.21 -26.68
CA PRO A 346 -17.31 0.75 -27.97
C PRO A 346 -15.81 1.04 -28.16
N VAL A 347 -15.21 1.82 -27.25
CA VAL A 347 -13.78 2.17 -27.27
C VAL A 347 -13.18 1.68 -25.95
N PRO A 348 -12.19 0.78 -25.96
CA PRO A 348 -11.57 0.27 -24.75
C PRO A 348 -10.77 1.38 -24.06
N HIS A 349 -10.93 1.49 -22.75
CA HIS A 349 -10.21 2.49 -21.98
C HIS A 349 -8.69 2.27 -22.12
N LYS A 350 -7.94 3.35 -22.33
CA LYS A 350 -6.51 3.28 -22.63
C LYS A 350 -5.68 2.55 -21.57
N ASP A 351 -6.16 2.53 -20.34
CA ASP A 351 -5.51 1.93 -19.16
C ASP A 351 -6.05 0.54 -18.77
N LEU A 352 -6.74 -0.17 -19.67
CA LEU A 352 -6.85 -1.62 -19.53
C LEU A 352 -5.43 -2.20 -19.50
N ASP A 353 -5.16 -3.07 -18.53
CA ASP A 353 -3.83 -3.64 -18.32
C ASP A 353 -3.43 -4.55 -19.48
N VAL A 354 -2.14 -4.54 -19.81
CA VAL A 354 -1.56 -5.29 -20.92
C VAL A 354 -0.35 -6.06 -20.40
N MET A 355 -0.42 -7.39 -20.43
CA MET A 355 0.64 -8.25 -19.87
C MET A 355 1.84 -8.37 -20.80
N ARG A 356 1.65 -8.21 -22.11
CA ARG A 356 2.69 -8.30 -23.15
C ARG A 356 2.36 -7.36 -24.31
N VAL A 357 3.39 -6.81 -24.94
CA VAL A 357 3.26 -5.97 -26.14
C VAL A 357 4.08 -6.60 -27.26
N PHE A 358 3.47 -6.70 -28.43
CA PHE A 358 4.08 -7.12 -29.68
C PHE A 358 4.02 -5.98 -30.71
N THR A 359 4.72 -6.15 -31.82
CA THR A 359 4.76 -5.22 -32.95
C THR A 359 4.11 -5.88 -34.16
N LEU A 360 3.11 -5.23 -34.75
CA LEU A 360 2.41 -5.76 -35.93
C LEU A 360 3.36 -5.84 -37.14
N ALA A 361 3.57 -7.03 -37.70
CA ALA A 361 4.59 -7.28 -38.73
C ALA A 361 4.20 -6.85 -40.16
N GLY A 362 2.91 -6.58 -40.39
CA GLY A 362 2.35 -6.14 -41.66
C GLY A 362 1.05 -5.37 -41.48
N ASP A 363 0.55 -4.73 -42.54
CA ASP A 363 -0.77 -4.10 -42.49
C ASP A 363 -1.86 -5.16 -42.24
N LEU A 364 -2.85 -4.82 -41.44
CA LEU A 364 -3.94 -5.70 -41.05
C LEU A 364 -5.27 -5.14 -41.57
N ASP A 365 -5.92 -5.83 -42.50
CA ASP A 365 -7.25 -5.46 -43.01
C ASP A 365 -8.36 -5.84 -42.03
N GLU A 366 -9.55 -5.24 -42.13
CA GLU A 366 -10.70 -5.43 -41.22
C GLU A 366 -11.25 -6.87 -41.14
N GLN A 367 -10.94 -7.73 -42.10
CA GLN A 367 -11.43 -9.11 -42.19
C GLN A 367 -10.35 -10.15 -41.87
N ALA A 368 -9.12 -9.69 -41.57
CA ALA A 368 -7.99 -10.56 -41.30
C ALA A 368 -8.25 -11.47 -40.10
N THR A 369 -8.09 -12.77 -40.31
CA THR A 369 -8.20 -13.83 -39.30
C THR A 369 -6.84 -14.24 -38.73
N PHE A 370 -5.77 -13.61 -39.20
CA PHE A 370 -4.41 -13.80 -38.71
C PHE A 370 -3.79 -12.43 -38.39
N VAL A 371 -3.29 -12.26 -37.16
CA VAL A 371 -2.59 -11.04 -36.73
C VAL A 371 -1.08 -11.34 -36.68
N PRO A 372 -0.29 -10.94 -37.70
CA PRO A 372 1.13 -11.24 -37.75
C PRO A 372 1.93 -10.31 -36.83
N VAL A 373 2.89 -10.84 -36.08
CA VAL A 373 3.76 -10.04 -35.19
C VAL A 373 5.24 -10.33 -35.42
N ASP A 374 6.10 -9.37 -35.07
CA ASP A 374 7.55 -9.49 -35.26
C ASP A 374 8.21 -10.36 -34.18
N GLU A 375 7.70 -10.34 -32.95
CA GLU A 375 8.23 -11.09 -31.82
C GLU A 375 7.63 -12.52 -31.72
N SER A 376 8.38 -13.44 -31.13
CA SER A 376 7.91 -14.82 -30.91
C SER A 376 6.70 -14.86 -29.96
N THR A 377 5.72 -15.71 -30.28
CA THR A 377 4.56 -15.97 -29.44
C THR A 377 4.66 -17.29 -28.66
N ALA A 378 5.86 -17.88 -28.52
CA ALA A 378 6.06 -19.15 -27.81
C ALA A 378 5.59 -19.13 -26.34
N ASP A 379 5.66 -17.97 -25.68
CA ASP A 379 5.22 -17.79 -24.28
C ASP A 379 3.73 -17.42 -24.15
N VAL A 380 2.98 -17.39 -25.27
CA VAL A 380 1.55 -17.13 -25.26
C VAL A 380 0.79 -18.42 -24.93
N SER A 381 0.02 -18.37 -23.85
CA SER A 381 -0.95 -19.41 -23.50
C SER A 381 -2.35 -18.99 -23.96
N ASN A 382 -3.14 -19.94 -24.42
CA ASN A 382 -4.58 -19.76 -24.66
C ASN A 382 -5.44 -20.32 -23.51
N VAL A 383 -4.82 -20.75 -22.41
CA VAL A 383 -5.53 -21.25 -21.23
C VAL A 383 -6.11 -20.07 -20.47
N VAL A 384 -7.44 -20.07 -20.33
CA VAL A 384 -8.19 -19.09 -19.53
C VAL A 384 -8.95 -19.81 -18.41
N GLY A 385 -9.12 -19.14 -17.28
CA GLY A 385 -9.80 -19.71 -16.13
C GLY A 385 -9.95 -18.69 -15.03
N PHE A 386 -10.79 -19.00 -14.03
CA PHE A 386 -11.14 -18.04 -12.98
C PHE A 386 -9.91 -17.48 -12.25
N ALA A 387 -9.00 -18.34 -11.79
CA ALA A 387 -7.79 -17.93 -11.07
C ALA A 387 -6.55 -17.77 -11.97
N ILE A 388 -6.72 -17.80 -13.31
CA ILE A 388 -5.60 -17.71 -14.25
C ILE A 388 -5.47 -16.26 -14.70
N THR A 389 -4.30 -15.66 -14.51
CA THR A 389 -3.98 -14.34 -15.06
C THR A 389 -3.57 -14.52 -16.53
N ASN A 390 -4.57 -14.53 -17.40
CA ASN A 390 -4.38 -14.64 -18.84
C ASN A 390 -5.66 -14.22 -19.57
N SER A 391 -5.56 -13.91 -20.85
CA SER A 391 -6.73 -13.75 -21.72
C SER A 391 -6.43 -14.31 -23.12
N VAL A 392 -7.46 -14.36 -23.95
CA VAL A 392 -7.33 -14.57 -25.40
C VAL A 392 -7.68 -13.30 -26.18
N VAL A 393 -7.37 -12.13 -25.61
CA VAL A 393 -7.78 -10.83 -26.13
C VAL A 393 -6.56 -9.96 -26.44
N LEU A 394 -6.47 -9.51 -27.69
CA LEU A 394 -5.52 -8.51 -28.14
C LEU A 394 -6.19 -7.15 -28.21
N ARG A 395 -5.37 -6.10 -28.10
CA ARG A 395 -5.74 -4.73 -28.38
C ARG A 395 -4.80 -4.15 -29.42
N ILE A 396 -5.38 -3.53 -30.45
CA ILE A 396 -4.67 -2.71 -31.42
C ILE A 396 -5.43 -1.39 -31.54
N ASP A 397 -4.79 -0.28 -31.21
CA ASP A 397 -5.45 1.03 -31.09
C ASP A 397 -6.72 0.97 -30.20
N ASP A 398 -7.90 1.24 -30.78
CA ASP A 398 -9.21 1.22 -30.13
C ASP A 398 -10.01 -0.06 -30.43
N GLU A 399 -9.37 -1.09 -30.99
CA GLU A 399 -9.99 -2.37 -31.30
C GLU A 399 -9.54 -3.47 -30.34
N LEU A 400 -10.49 -4.31 -29.92
CA LEU A 400 -10.22 -5.58 -29.25
C LEU A 400 -10.44 -6.74 -30.23
N ILE A 401 -9.55 -7.73 -30.18
CA ILE A 401 -9.56 -8.90 -31.07
C ILE A 401 -9.46 -10.16 -30.21
N ILE A 402 -10.33 -11.15 -30.42
CA ILE A 402 -10.20 -12.46 -29.76
C ILE A 402 -9.41 -13.39 -30.67
N PHE A 403 -8.43 -14.13 -30.14
CA PHE A 403 -7.70 -15.16 -30.89
C PHE A 403 -7.95 -16.55 -30.31
N GLU A 404 -7.79 -17.62 -31.10
CA GLU A 404 -7.94 -18.99 -30.58
C GLU A 404 -6.60 -19.65 -30.21
N SER A 405 -5.55 -19.33 -30.96
CA SER A 405 -4.19 -19.81 -30.70
C SER A 405 -3.13 -18.84 -31.22
N ALA A 406 -1.88 -19.07 -30.83
CA ALA A 406 -0.73 -18.36 -31.32
C ALA A 406 0.24 -19.32 -32.00
N SER A 407 0.95 -18.86 -33.04
CA SER A 407 1.91 -19.65 -33.81
C SER A 407 3.30 -19.58 -33.18
N ASP A 408 3.82 -20.69 -32.69
CA ASP A 408 5.19 -20.81 -32.17
C ASP A 408 6.26 -20.86 -33.27
N ASP A 409 5.85 -21.10 -34.52
CA ASP A 409 6.68 -21.05 -35.72
C ASP A 409 6.46 -19.77 -36.54
N ALA A 410 7.49 -19.37 -37.30
CA ALA A 410 7.40 -18.25 -38.23
C ALA A 410 6.49 -18.58 -39.44
N PRO A 411 5.64 -17.65 -39.91
CA PRO A 411 5.44 -16.30 -39.37
C PRO A 411 4.72 -16.32 -38.01
N TYR A 412 5.28 -15.60 -37.03
CA TYR A 412 4.67 -15.47 -35.71
C TYR A 412 3.37 -14.68 -35.80
N GLY A 413 2.42 -15.00 -34.93
CA GLY A 413 1.13 -14.35 -34.95
C GLY A 413 0.04 -15.09 -34.22
N PHE A 414 -1.13 -14.47 -34.21
CA PHE A 414 -2.34 -14.99 -33.58
C PHE A 414 -3.30 -15.46 -34.65
N THR A 415 -3.85 -16.67 -34.51
CA THR A 415 -4.68 -17.32 -35.52
C THR A 415 -6.16 -17.37 -35.10
N ASN A 416 -7.03 -17.56 -36.10
CA ASN A 416 -8.49 -17.55 -35.96
C ASN A 416 -8.99 -16.32 -35.19
N CYS A 417 -8.47 -15.15 -35.59
CA CYS A 417 -8.80 -13.90 -34.95
C CYS A 417 -10.22 -13.44 -35.30
N HIS A 418 -10.97 -13.04 -34.27
CA HIS A 418 -12.27 -12.40 -34.36
C HIS A 418 -12.12 -10.90 -34.07
N ARG A 419 -12.25 -10.11 -35.13
CA ARG A 419 -12.13 -8.64 -35.13
C ARG A 419 -13.35 -7.98 -34.48
N GLY A 420 -13.17 -6.76 -33.95
CA GLY A 420 -14.25 -5.98 -33.33
C GLY A 420 -14.89 -6.65 -32.10
N ALA A 421 -14.10 -7.40 -31.33
CA ALA A 421 -14.58 -8.10 -30.15
C ALA A 421 -15.17 -7.13 -29.12
N TYR A 422 -16.11 -7.62 -28.31
CA TYR A 422 -16.80 -6.86 -27.25
C TYR A 422 -17.48 -5.57 -27.74
N GLY A 423 -17.84 -5.50 -29.03
CA GLY A 423 -18.51 -4.34 -29.61
C GLY A 423 -17.57 -3.19 -29.99
N THR A 424 -16.26 -3.44 -30.01
CA THR A 424 -15.29 -2.51 -30.62
C THR A 424 -15.41 -2.53 -32.14
N ARG A 425 -14.88 -1.50 -32.80
CA ARG A 425 -14.97 -1.38 -34.26
C ARG A 425 -13.75 -1.99 -34.93
N ALA A 426 -13.98 -2.96 -35.82
CA ALA A 426 -12.95 -3.44 -36.73
C ALA A 426 -12.48 -2.34 -37.69
N VAL A 427 -11.18 -2.05 -37.73
CA VAL A 427 -10.57 -1.07 -38.65
C VAL A 427 -9.26 -1.61 -39.25
N ALA A 428 -8.79 -1.02 -40.34
CA ALA A 428 -7.45 -1.35 -40.83
C ALA A 428 -6.36 -0.81 -39.90
N HIS A 429 -5.33 -1.60 -39.61
CA HIS A 429 -4.16 -1.18 -38.83
C HIS A 429 -2.88 -1.22 -39.67
N GLN A 430 -1.96 -0.32 -39.37
CA GLN A 430 -0.70 -0.20 -40.10
C GLN A 430 0.39 -1.08 -39.47
N LYS A 431 1.28 -1.60 -40.31
CA LYS A 431 2.51 -2.24 -39.86
C LYS A 431 3.23 -1.36 -38.82
N GLY A 432 3.74 -2.00 -37.78
CA GLY A 432 4.47 -1.34 -36.70
C GLY A 432 3.59 -0.83 -35.55
N THR A 433 2.25 -0.91 -35.67
CA THR A 433 1.36 -0.62 -34.55
C THR A 433 1.55 -1.64 -33.42
N ALA A 434 1.46 -1.16 -32.18
CA ALA A 434 1.55 -2.02 -31.00
C ALA A 434 0.33 -2.95 -30.88
N VAL A 435 0.59 -4.22 -30.62
CA VAL A 435 -0.42 -5.26 -30.34
C VAL A 435 -0.30 -5.64 -28.86
N GLY A 436 -1.21 -5.16 -28.04
CA GLY A 436 -1.22 -5.44 -26.60
C GLY A 436 -2.02 -6.71 -26.28
N HIS A 437 -1.42 -7.68 -25.60
CA HIS A 437 -2.14 -8.80 -25.01
C HIS A 437 -2.78 -8.36 -23.69
N VAL A 438 -4.10 -8.17 -23.70
CA VAL A 438 -4.84 -7.54 -22.58
C VAL A 438 -4.96 -8.51 -21.41
N THR A 439 -4.80 -8.03 -20.19
CA THR A 439 -4.85 -8.85 -18.98
C THR A 439 -6.29 -9.09 -18.52
N GLN A 440 -6.61 -10.36 -18.23
CA GLN A 440 -7.81 -10.75 -17.50
C GLN A 440 -7.46 -11.60 -16.29
N ARG A 441 -8.29 -11.50 -15.25
CA ARG A 441 -8.29 -12.37 -14.06
C ARG A 441 -9.71 -12.40 -13.50
N PHE A 442 -10.12 -13.52 -12.89
CA PHE A 442 -11.48 -13.71 -12.37
C PHE A 442 -12.58 -13.55 -13.43
N GLY A 443 -12.24 -13.78 -14.71
CA GLY A 443 -13.13 -13.58 -15.85
C GLY A 443 -13.43 -12.11 -16.19
N LEU A 444 -12.65 -11.17 -15.66
CA LEU A 444 -12.81 -9.73 -15.88
C LEU A 444 -11.51 -9.12 -16.42
N PHE A 445 -11.63 -7.98 -17.11
CA PHE A 445 -10.48 -7.20 -17.53
C PHE A 445 -9.82 -6.51 -16.33
N CYS A 446 -8.50 -6.48 -16.34
CA CYS A 446 -7.69 -5.82 -15.34
C CYS A 446 -7.49 -4.33 -15.69
N SER A 447 -7.52 -3.46 -14.70
CA SER A 447 -7.06 -2.07 -14.84
C SER A 447 -5.57 -1.97 -14.51
N ARG A 448 -4.81 -1.17 -15.26
CA ARG A 448 -3.40 -0.91 -14.95
C ARG A 448 -3.26 -0.29 -13.55
N PRO A 449 -2.46 -0.85 -12.62
CA PRO A 449 -2.34 -0.32 -11.26
C PRO A 449 -1.94 1.16 -11.22
N GLY A 450 -2.61 1.93 -10.36
CA GLY A 450 -2.36 3.37 -10.20
C GLY A 450 -2.80 4.29 -11.36
N SER A 451 -3.46 3.74 -12.38
CA SER A 451 -3.90 4.48 -13.58
C SER A 451 -5.15 5.34 -13.36
N ASP A 452 -5.52 6.12 -14.39
CA ASP A 452 -6.75 6.92 -14.37
C ASP A 452 -7.99 6.03 -14.35
N LEU A 453 -7.95 4.85 -14.98
CA LEU A 453 -9.04 3.88 -14.92
C LEU A 453 -9.33 3.41 -13.50
N VAL A 454 -8.29 3.15 -12.70
CA VAL A 454 -8.46 2.80 -11.28
C VAL A 454 -9.19 3.93 -10.55
N ARG A 455 -8.83 5.20 -10.82
CA ARG A 455 -9.52 6.36 -10.22
C ARG A 455 -10.97 6.49 -10.69
N GLU A 456 -11.24 6.21 -11.96
CA GLU A 456 -12.59 6.21 -12.52
C GLU A 456 -13.47 5.14 -11.87
N ILE A 457 -12.95 3.91 -11.74
CA ILE A 457 -13.66 2.83 -11.04
C ILE A 457 -13.85 3.19 -9.57
N SER A 458 -12.85 3.74 -8.88
CA SER A 458 -13.01 4.22 -7.50
C SER A 458 -14.16 5.23 -7.35
N ARG A 459 -14.27 6.18 -8.29
CA ARG A 459 -15.36 7.16 -8.32
C ARG A 459 -16.71 6.50 -8.59
N GLU A 460 -16.77 5.53 -9.50
CA GLU A 460 -18.01 4.80 -9.79
C GLU A 460 -18.44 3.90 -8.63
N THR A 461 -17.51 3.27 -7.92
CA THR A 461 -17.78 2.54 -6.66
C THR A 461 -18.37 3.47 -5.61
N ALA A 462 -17.75 4.63 -5.40
CA ALA A 462 -18.26 5.63 -4.45
C ALA A 462 -19.62 6.20 -4.87
N ARG A 463 -19.83 6.43 -6.17
CA ARG A 463 -21.13 6.84 -6.72
C ARG A 463 -22.20 5.79 -6.42
N ALA A 464 -21.95 4.53 -6.75
CA ALA A 464 -22.87 3.43 -6.49
C ALA A 464 -23.17 3.27 -5.01
N TYR A 465 -22.15 3.36 -4.15
CA TYR A 465 -22.29 3.38 -2.68
C TYR A 465 -23.25 4.49 -2.22
N ASN A 466 -22.96 5.74 -2.62
CA ASN A 466 -23.73 6.92 -2.22
C ASN A 466 -25.17 6.89 -2.75
N GLU A 467 -25.33 6.66 -4.05
CA GLU A 467 -26.61 6.72 -4.74
C GLU A 467 -27.50 5.51 -4.39
N GLY A 468 -26.90 4.34 -4.16
CA GLY A 468 -27.59 3.11 -3.77
C GLY A 468 -27.95 3.06 -2.29
N GLY A 469 -27.53 4.04 -1.50
CA GLY A 469 -27.82 4.14 -0.07
C GLY A 469 -27.20 3.00 0.75
N PHE A 470 -26.04 2.51 0.32
CA PHE A 470 -25.31 1.45 1.02
C PHE A 470 -24.66 1.97 2.30
N GLY A 471 -24.53 1.10 3.30
CA GLY A 471 -23.79 1.39 4.54
C GLY A 471 -22.38 0.78 4.57
N MET A 472 -22.08 -0.16 3.66
CA MET A 472 -20.85 -0.95 3.69
C MET A 472 -20.28 -1.13 2.27
N ILE A 473 -18.98 -1.34 2.17
CA ILE A 473 -18.26 -1.66 0.93
C ILE A 473 -17.36 -2.86 1.20
N TYR A 474 -17.50 -3.91 0.40
CA TYR A 474 -16.57 -5.04 0.36
C TYR A 474 -15.80 -4.98 -0.97
N LEU A 475 -14.48 -4.78 -0.91
CA LEU A 475 -13.57 -4.94 -2.04
C LEU A 475 -13.04 -6.39 -2.08
N ASP A 476 -13.78 -7.26 -2.76
CA ASP A 476 -13.34 -8.62 -3.07
C ASP A 476 -12.38 -8.60 -4.27
N ALA A 477 -11.67 -9.71 -4.50
CA ALA A 477 -10.63 -9.85 -5.52
C ALA A 477 -9.49 -8.81 -5.44
N LEU A 478 -9.33 -8.07 -4.34
CA LEU A 478 -8.25 -7.09 -4.16
C LEU A 478 -6.86 -7.76 -4.19
N ASP A 479 -6.75 -9.02 -3.77
CA ASP A 479 -5.55 -9.86 -3.96
C ASP A 479 -5.11 -9.97 -5.42
N GLY A 480 -6.08 -9.78 -6.33
CA GLY A 480 -5.88 -9.70 -7.76
C GLY A 480 -4.74 -8.78 -8.14
N THR A 481 -4.62 -7.58 -7.53
CA THR A 481 -3.58 -6.56 -7.82
C THR A 481 -2.18 -7.13 -7.98
N SER A 482 -1.85 -8.19 -7.21
CA SER A 482 -0.57 -8.89 -7.29
C SER A 482 -0.19 -9.43 -8.67
N ALA A 483 -1.16 -9.72 -9.52
CA ALA A 483 -0.92 -10.20 -10.88
C ALA A 483 -0.59 -9.11 -11.90
N MET A 484 -0.92 -7.85 -11.60
CA MET A 484 -0.60 -6.70 -12.49
C MET A 484 0.58 -5.90 -11.97
N ALA A 485 0.86 -5.97 -10.67
CA ALA A 485 1.97 -5.24 -10.08
C ALA A 485 3.30 -5.80 -10.58
N LYS A 486 4.12 -4.94 -11.18
CA LYS A 486 5.49 -5.26 -11.62
C LYS A 486 6.34 -5.89 -10.51
N TYR A 487 6.12 -5.46 -9.27
CA TYR A 487 6.75 -5.99 -8.07
C TYR A 487 5.68 -6.21 -7.00
N ARG A 488 5.70 -7.36 -6.34
CA ARG A 488 4.74 -7.72 -5.27
C ARG A 488 4.79 -6.71 -4.12
N GLU A 489 5.97 -6.14 -3.88
CA GLU A 489 6.22 -5.10 -2.89
C GLU A 489 5.42 -3.81 -3.13
N TYR A 490 4.91 -3.59 -4.34
CA TYR A 490 4.11 -2.40 -4.67
C TYR A 490 2.61 -2.61 -4.43
N VAL A 491 2.17 -3.85 -4.24
CA VAL A 491 0.75 -4.19 -4.04
C VAL A 491 0.12 -3.41 -2.88
N PRO A 492 0.75 -3.32 -1.68
CA PRO A 492 0.19 -2.54 -0.57
C PRO A 492 -0.14 -1.09 -0.95
N TYR A 493 0.73 -0.46 -1.76
CA TYR A 493 0.52 0.92 -2.21
C TYR A 493 -0.67 1.02 -3.16
N TYR A 494 -0.77 0.13 -4.15
CA TYR A 494 -1.85 0.19 -5.14
C TYR A 494 -3.22 -0.11 -4.52
N ASP A 495 -3.27 -1.07 -3.59
CA ASP A 495 -4.49 -1.38 -2.85
C ASP A 495 -4.91 -0.18 -1.98
N ALA A 496 -3.97 0.38 -1.20
CA ALA A 496 -4.21 1.58 -0.40
C ALA A 496 -4.66 2.77 -1.25
N PHE A 497 -4.05 2.94 -2.42
CA PHE A 497 -4.39 3.99 -3.37
C PHE A 497 -5.83 3.85 -3.86
N PHE A 498 -6.25 2.63 -4.24
CA PHE A 498 -7.62 2.37 -4.68
C PHE A 498 -8.64 2.63 -3.56
N VAL A 499 -8.36 2.13 -2.35
CA VAL A 499 -9.21 2.34 -1.16
C VAL A 499 -9.32 3.82 -0.83
N ASN A 500 -8.19 4.52 -0.73
CA ASN A 500 -8.16 5.95 -0.43
C ASN A 500 -8.91 6.76 -1.49
N GLU A 501 -8.78 6.40 -2.77
CA GLU A 501 -9.51 7.07 -3.84
C GLU A 501 -11.03 6.84 -3.75
N ILE A 502 -11.51 5.66 -3.38
CA ILE A 502 -12.95 5.44 -3.11
C ILE A 502 -13.39 6.33 -1.95
N LEU A 503 -12.66 6.24 -0.83
CA LEU A 503 -13.01 6.96 0.40
C LEU A 503 -13.07 8.47 0.19
N LYS A 504 -12.28 9.06 -0.72
CA LYS A 504 -12.38 10.49 -1.10
C LYS A 504 -13.79 10.90 -1.54
N HIS A 505 -14.51 10.01 -2.21
CA HIS A 505 -15.77 10.33 -2.87
C HIS A 505 -17.01 9.79 -2.15
N THR A 506 -16.85 8.99 -1.08
CA THR A 506 -17.99 8.57 -0.23
C THR A 506 -18.56 9.75 0.55
N GLN A 507 -19.89 9.85 0.68
CA GLN A 507 -20.57 10.93 1.40
C GLN A 507 -20.80 10.60 2.88
N THR A 508 -20.89 9.30 3.19
CA THR A 508 -21.00 8.75 4.54
C THR A 508 -19.80 7.85 4.84
N VAL A 509 -19.60 7.51 6.12
CA VAL A 509 -18.52 6.61 6.53
C VAL A 509 -18.94 5.16 6.30
N PRO A 510 -18.37 4.46 5.30
CA PRO A 510 -18.66 3.04 5.09
C PRO A 510 -18.03 2.20 6.20
N VAL A 511 -18.65 1.06 6.49
CA VAL A 511 -17.89 -0.11 6.97
C VAL A 511 -17.18 -0.70 5.77
N MET A 512 -15.88 -0.94 5.89
CA MET A 512 -15.07 -1.50 4.81
C MET A 512 -14.69 -2.93 5.14
N ASP A 513 -14.79 -3.80 4.14
CA ASP A 513 -14.30 -5.18 4.18
C ASP A 513 -13.45 -5.46 2.94
N TYR A 514 -12.47 -6.34 3.06
CA TYR A 514 -11.50 -6.64 2.02
C TYR A 514 -11.13 -8.12 2.08
N CYS A 515 -11.11 -8.81 0.94
CA CYS A 515 -10.66 -10.21 0.91
C CYS A 515 -9.17 -10.32 1.29
N PHE A 516 -8.42 -9.26 1.02
CA PHE A 516 -6.99 -9.16 1.26
C PHE A 516 -6.55 -7.69 1.21
N LEU A 517 -5.98 -7.16 2.29
CA LEU A 517 -5.38 -5.82 2.30
C LEU A 517 -4.06 -5.84 3.05
N TRP A 518 -2.98 -5.53 2.34
CA TRP A 518 -1.62 -5.52 2.88
C TRP A 518 -1.19 -4.14 3.37
N TYR A 519 -2.13 -3.23 3.63
CA TYR A 519 -1.82 -1.89 4.08
C TYR A 519 -2.02 -1.74 5.59
N PRO A 520 -0.98 -1.39 6.38
CA PRO A 520 -1.05 -1.42 7.85
C PRO A 520 -2.03 -0.47 8.54
N MET A 521 -2.59 0.50 7.81
CA MET A 521 -3.36 1.63 8.36
C MET A 521 -4.87 1.58 8.07
N SER A 522 -5.30 0.71 7.17
CA SER A 522 -6.67 0.62 6.66
C SER A 522 -7.62 -0.15 7.54
#